data_AF-A0A2E6C6P0-F1
#
_entry.id   AF-A0A2E6C6P0-F1
#
_cell.length_a   1.000
_cell.length_b   1.000
_cell.length_c   1.000
_cell.angle_alpha   90.00
_cell.angle_beta   90.00
_cell.angle_gamma   90.00
#
_symmetry.space_group_name_H-M   'P 1'
#
loop_
_entity.id
_entity.type
_entity.pdbx_description
1 polymer ?
#
loop_
_entity_poly.entity_id
_entity_poly.type
_entity_poly.pdbx_seq_one_letter_code
_entity_poly.pdbx_strand_id
1 'polypeptide(L)'
;MGDGTLRLKTAFVILIAITLIGTASAAGEGGVNVEPVVEDTIFIEIDHTETTTDLEDWEITLTLSDDAISNNTTFELTTQMCNNDGVCLPPTVAETFSNDGKTFTSAVTTVEDHSYVNWRIKATYSDDNNTTETFPSKGFYKTWSDCWFNDGEWGGDGCKEGQIDEDDSFLPAVSAALTASAFLFAAATRSE
;
A
#
# COMPACT_ATOMS: atom_id res chain seq x y z
N MET A 1 -31.80 -41.77 -4.99
CA MET A 1 -32.02 -40.33 -4.70
C MET A 1 -31.11 -39.94 -3.56
N GLY A 2 -29.98 -39.29 -3.82
CA GLY A 2 -29.00 -38.99 -2.76
C GLY A 2 -27.70 -38.34 -3.23
N ASP A 3 -27.44 -38.27 -4.54
CA ASP A 3 -26.17 -37.74 -5.09
C ASP A 3 -26.26 -36.23 -5.40
N GLY A 4 -27.43 -35.74 -5.85
CA GLY A 4 -27.59 -34.34 -6.27
C GLY A 4 -27.51 -33.31 -5.11
N THR A 5 -27.97 -33.68 -3.91
CA THR A 5 -28.02 -32.78 -2.76
C THR A 5 -26.65 -32.56 -2.14
N LEU A 6 -25.73 -33.52 -2.27
CA LEU A 6 -24.36 -33.40 -1.76
C LEU A 6 -23.55 -32.43 -2.64
N ARG A 7 -23.65 -32.56 -3.97
CA ARG A 7 -22.95 -31.68 -4.92
C ARG A 7 -23.41 -30.23 -4.82
N LEU A 8 -24.71 -29.99 -4.59
CA LEU A 8 -25.25 -28.64 -4.42
C LEU A 8 -24.77 -27.97 -3.12
N LYS A 9 -24.65 -28.73 -2.02
CA LYS A 9 -24.13 -28.22 -0.74
C LYS A 9 -22.64 -27.93 -0.79
N THR A 10 -21.85 -28.80 -1.42
CA THR A 10 -20.40 -28.58 -1.60
C THR A 10 -20.13 -27.38 -2.51
N ALA A 11 -20.90 -27.22 -3.58
CA ALA A 11 -20.79 -26.04 -4.46
C ALA A 11 -21.13 -24.73 -3.71
N PHE A 12 -22.15 -24.75 -2.84
CA PHE A 12 -22.54 -23.57 -2.05
C PHE A 12 -21.49 -23.18 -0.99
N VAL A 13 -20.84 -24.16 -0.37
CA VAL A 13 -19.74 -23.93 0.59
C VAL A 13 -18.50 -23.33 -0.11
N ILE A 14 -18.17 -23.81 -1.31
CA ILE A 14 -17.06 -23.26 -2.11
C ILE A 14 -17.37 -21.82 -2.54
N LEU A 15 -18.61 -21.52 -2.93
CA LEU A 15 -19.03 -20.18 -3.35
C LEU A 15 -18.98 -19.17 -2.19
N ILE A 16 -19.37 -19.59 -0.98
CA ILE A 16 -19.24 -18.75 0.23
C ILE A 16 -17.77 -18.55 0.61
N ALA A 17 -16.92 -19.58 0.49
CA ALA A 17 -15.48 -19.47 0.78
C ALA A 17 -14.76 -18.49 -0.16
N ILE A 18 -15.18 -18.40 -1.43
CA ILE A 18 -14.62 -17.46 -2.41
C ILE A 18 -15.03 -16.01 -2.09
N THR A 19 -16.22 -15.78 -1.53
CA THR A 19 -16.67 -14.42 -1.14
C THR A 19 -16.02 -13.87 0.13
N LEU A 20 -15.32 -14.71 0.91
CA LEU A 20 -14.58 -14.31 2.12
C LEU A 20 -13.17 -13.81 1.83
N ILE A 21 -12.71 -13.89 0.57
CA ILE A 21 -11.47 -13.25 0.12
C ILE A 21 -11.79 -11.78 -0.19
N GLY A 22 -12.18 -11.05 0.85
CA GLY A 22 -12.29 -9.60 0.79
C GLY A 22 -10.89 -9.00 0.85
N THR A 23 -10.19 -8.91 -0.27
CA THR A 23 -9.09 -7.94 -0.38
C THR A 23 -9.73 -6.59 -0.64
N ALA A 24 -10.06 -5.90 0.46
CA ALA A 24 -10.17 -4.44 0.40
C ALA A 24 -8.75 -3.89 0.20
N SER A 25 -8.18 -4.09 -0.97
CA SER A 25 -7.12 -3.21 -1.46
C SER A 25 -7.83 -1.89 -1.73
N ALA A 26 -7.71 -0.96 -0.78
CA ALA A 26 -7.74 0.44 -1.16
C ALA A 26 -6.54 0.58 -2.12
N ALA A 27 -6.80 0.40 -3.42
CA ALA A 27 -5.79 0.47 -4.46
C ALA A 27 -5.32 1.92 -4.51
N GLY A 28 -4.26 2.22 -3.74
CA GLY A 28 -3.45 3.39 -3.97
C GLY A 28 -2.70 3.19 -5.29
N GLU A 29 -2.44 4.28 -5.97
CA GLU A 29 -1.61 4.27 -7.17
C GLU A 29 -0.20 3.77 -6.81
N GLY A 30 0.34 2.85 -7.61
CA GLY A 30 1.71 2.37 -7.46
C GLY A 30 2.70 3.53 -7.53
N GLY A 31 3.71 3.52 -6.67
CA GLY A 31 4.72 4.59 -6.63
C GLY A 31 4.27 5.93 -6.05
N VAL A 32 3.02 6.05 -5.59
CA VAL A 32 2.52 7.28 -4.93
C VAL A 32 2.38 7.04 -3.42
N ASN A 33 3.14 7.78 -2.64
CA ASN A 33 3.14 7.66 -1.18
C ASN A 33 1.76 7.95 -0.58
N VAL A 34 1.46 7.30 0.54
CA VAL A 34 0.28 7.58 1.35
C VAL A 34 0.75 8.40 2.55
N GLU A 35 0.61 9.72 2.41
CA GLU A 35 1.13 10.72 3.34
C GLU A 35 0.27 10.89 4.61
N PRO A 36 0.89 11.25 5.75
CA PRO A 36 0.17 11.63 6.95
C PRO A 36 -0.47 13.02 6.80
N VAL A 37 -1.65 13.18 7.39
CA VAL A 37 -2.23 14.50 7.65
C VAL A 37 -2.02 14.79 9.13
N VAL A 38 -1.26 15.82 9.43
CA VAL A 38 -0.93 16.20 10.82
C VAL A 38 -1.99 17.09 11.47
N GLU A 39 -2.87 17.72 10.66
CA GLU A 39 -3.97 18.54 11.18
C GLU A 39 -4.88 17.73 12.10
N ASP A 40 -5.26 18.33 13.23
CA ASP A 40 -6.06 17.71 14.28
C ASP A 40 -5.48 16.41 14.87
N THR A 41 -4.17 16.20 14.73
CA THR A 41 -3.44 15.10 15.38
C THR A 41 -2.56 15.59 16.54
N ILE A 42 -1.92 14.64 17.24
CA ILE A 42 -0.95 14.95 18.29
C ILE A 42 0.40 15.47 17.77
N PHE A 43 0.63 15.39 16.46
CA PHE A 43 1.88 15.77 15.81
C PHE A 43 1.78 17.18 15.22
N ILE A 44 2.85 17.95 15.35
CA ILE A 44 3.00 19.22 14.61
C ILE A 44 3.65 19.00 13.25
N GLU A 45 4.48 17.97 13.15
CA GLU A 45 5.26 17.65 11.96
C GLU A 45 5.61 16.16 11.98
N ILE A 46 5.52 15.55 10.81
CA ILE A 46 6.03 14.22 10.52
C ILE A 46 6.82 14.36 9.23
N ASP A 47 8.11 14.05 9.28
CA ASP A 47 9.02 14.07 8.14
C ASP A 47 9.60 12.67 7.97
N HIS A 48 9.60 12.12 6.77
CA HIS A 48 10.13 10.79 6.50
C HIS A 48 10.83 10.71 5.16
N THR A 49 11.59 9.64 4.95
CA THR A 49 12.13 9.30 3.64
C THR A 49 11.00 9.20 2.62
N GLU A 50 11.11 9.95 1.52
CA GLU A 50 10.08 10.02 0.46
C GLU A 50 10.20 8.92 -0.59
N THR A 51 11.38 8.35 -0.75
CA THR A 51 11.65 7.24 -1.67
C THR A 51 12.70 6.35 -1.04
N THR A 52 12.41 5.06 -0.90
CA THR A 52 13.33 4.11 -0.26
C THR A 52 14.17 3.36 -1.28
N THR A 53 15.38 2.99 -0.90
CA THR A 53 16.26 2.14 -1.71
C THR A 53 16.50 0.83 -0.97
N ASP A 54 16.70 -0.27 -1.70
CA ASP A 54 17.06 -1.56 -1.10
C ASP A 54 18.29 -1.44 -0.20
N LEU A 55 18.20 -2.01 1.00
CA LEU A 55 19.27 -2.06 2.01
C LEU A 55 19.71 -0.69 2.56
N GLU A 56 18.97 0.38 2.27
CA GLU A 56 19.16 1.70 2.87
C GLU A 56 18.18 1.93 4.02
N ASP A 57 18.45 2.93 4.85
CA ASP A 57 17.59 3.26 5.98
C ASP A 57 16.38 4.08 5.51
N TRP A 58 15.19 3.61 5.87
CA TRP A 58 14.00 4.45 5.91
C TRP A 58 13.99 5.20 7.25
N GLU A 59 14.04 6.52 7.19
CA GLU A 59 14.12 7.41 8.34
C GLU A 59 12.79 8.14 8.55
N ILE A 60 12.44 8.40 9.81
CA ILE A 60 11.28 9.21 10.17
C ILE A 60 11.56 10.05 11.41
N THR A 61 11.13 11.31 11.35
CA THR A 61 11.14 12.28 12.45
C THR A 61 9.71 12.66 12.79
N LEU A 62 9.36 12.54 14.07
CA LEU A 62 8.03 12.81 14.61
C LEU A 62 8.14 13.91 15.66
N THR A 63 7.43 15.02 15.46
CA THR A 63 7.43 16.13 16.42
C THR A 63 6.06 16.25 17.08
N LEU A 64 6.01 16.05 18.39
CA LEU A 64 4.78 16.17 19.18
C LEU A 64 4.38 17.63 19.43
N SER A 65 3.08 17.86 19.55
CA SER A 65 2.51 19.10 20.04
C SER A 65 2.78 19.30 21.54
N ASP A 66 2.82 20.56 21.98
CA ASP A 66 3.02 20.88 23.39
C ASP A 66 1.87 20.34 24.28
N ASP A 67 0.65 20.26 23.72
CA ASP A 67 -0.51 19.66 24.39
C ASP A 67 -0.31 18.16 24.60
N ALA A 68 0.17 17.43 23.58
CA ALA A 68 0.45 16.01 23.68
C ALA A 68 1.52 15.71 24.74
N ILE A 69 2.57 16.54 24.82
CA ILE A 69 3.62 16.46 25.85
C ILE A 69 3.03 16.74 27.24
N SER A 70 2.26 17.81 27.39
CA SER A 70 1.63 18.18 28.66
C SER A 70 0.71 17.08 29.20
N ASN A 71 0.05 16.33 28.31
CA ASN A 71 -0.85 15.23 28.65
C ASN A 71 -0.13 13.89 28.86
N ASN A 72 1.21 13.85 28.79
CA ASN A 72 2.01 12.62 28.84
C ASN A 72 1.55 11.57 27.81
N THR A 73 1.25 12.03 26.60
CA THR A 73 0.91 11.15 25.47
C THR A 73 2.16 10.36 25.08
N THR A 74 1.99 9.07 24.84
CA THR A 74 3.04 8.18 24.33
C THR A 74 2.61 7.58 23.01
N PHE A 75 3.55 7.08 22.22
CA PHE A 75 3.21 6.44 20.96
C PHE A 75 4.13 5.26 20.63
N GLU A 76 3.65 4.38 19.76
CA GLU A 76 4.41 3.27 19.16
C GLU A 76 4.43 3.45 17.64
N LEU A 77 5.63 3.47 17.06
CA LEU A 77 5.81 3.42 15.61
C LEU A 77 5.88 1.96 15.18
N THR A 78 5.00 1.54 14.27
CA THR A 78 5.02 0.20 13.66
C THR A 78 5.39 0.32 12.19
N THR A 79 6.37 -0.46 11.74
CA THR A 79 6.75 -0.57 10.33
C THR A 79 6.51 -1.98 9.81
N GLN A 80 6.30 -2.11 8.50
CA GLN A 80 6.15 -3.37 7.79
C GLN A 80 6.68 -3.20 6.37
N MET A 81 7.52 -4.12 5.92
CA MET A 81 8.06 -4.09 4.55
C MET A 81 7.39 -5.16 3.71
N CYS A 82 7.09 -4.84 2.46
CA CYS A 82 6.55 -5.78 1.48
C CYS A 82 7.45 -5.82 0.25
N ASN A 83 7.68 -7.00 -0.30
CA ASN A 83 8.52 -7.20 -1.47
C ASN A 83 7.73 -7.10 -2.79
N ASN A 84 8.45 -7.07 -3.91
CA ASN A 84 7.88 -7.00 -5.26
C ASN A 84 7.04 -8.23 -5.64
N ASP A 85 7.22 -9.37 -4.96
CA ASP A 85 6.34 -10.55 -5.10
C ASP A 85 4.99 -10.41 -4.36
N GLY A 86 4.76 -9.30 -3.66
CA GLY A 86 3.55 -9.06 -2.86
C GLY A 86 3.54 -9.78 -1.50
N VAL A 87 4.71 -10.24 -1.03
CA VAL A 87 4.89 -10.86 0.29
C VAL A 87 5.34 -9.81 1.30
N CYS A 88 4.58 -9.67 2.39
CA CYS A 88 4.90 -8.76 3.47
C CYS A 88 5.52 -9.47 4.67
N LEU A 89 6.56 -8.86 5.25
CA LEU A 89 7.09 -9.25 6.54
C LEU A 89 6.07 -8.97 7.66
N PRO A 90 6.16 -9.63 8.82
CA PRO A 90 5.35 -9.28 9.98
C PRO A 90 5.61 -7.83 10.41
N PRO A 91 4.57 -7.05 10.78
CA PRO A 91 4.76 -5.72 11.33
C PRO A 91 5.60 -5.75 12.62
N THR A 92 6.52 -4.81 12.76
CA THR A 92 7.45 -4.72 13.90
C THR A 92 7.40 -3.31 14.49
N VAL A 93 7.51 -3.21 15.82
CA VAL A 93 7.63 -1.91 16.50
C VAL A 93 9.05 -1.39 16.32
N ALA A 94 9.20 -0.22 15.71
CA ALA A 94 10.48 0.42 15.47
C ALA A 94 10.97 1.12 16.75
N GLU A 95 12.28 1.11 16.98
CA GLU A 95 12.88 1.86 18.08
C GLU A 95 12.89 3.35 17.75
N THR A 96 12.46 4.18 18.71
CA THR A 96 12.42 5.63 18.57
C THR A 96 13.31 6.28 19.62
N PHE A 97 14.08 7.28 19.21
CA PHE A 97 15.02 8.02 20.07
C PHE A 97 14.63 9.49 20.16
N SER A 98 14.67 10.05 21.37
CA SER A 98 14.44 11.47 21.61
C SER A 98 15.39 11.98 22.68
N ASN A 99 15.87 13.23 22.51
CA ASN A 99 16.74 13.91 23.47
C ASN A 99 16.01 15.04 24.24
N ASP A 100 14.87 15.49 23.72
CA ASP A 100 14.08 16.61 24.25
C ASP A 100 12.67 16.19 24.71
N GLY A 101 12.27 14.94 24.46
CA GLY A 101 10.93 14.43 24.74
C GLY A 101 9.84 14.99 23.81
N LYS A 102 10.22 15.73 22.77
CA LYS A 102 9.32 16.39 21.82
C LYS A 102 9.52 15.86 20.40
N THR A 103 10.77 15.73 19.99
CA THR A 103 11.19 15.28 18.67
C THR A 103 11.73 13.86 18.79
N PHE A 104 11.15 12.94 18.04
CA PHE A 104 11.50 11.52 18.04
C PHE A 104 11.98 11.12 16.67
N THR A 105 13.08 10.37 16.61
CA THR A 105 13.70 9.90 15.38
C THR A 105 13.74 8.38 15.37
N SER A 106 13.57 7.78 14.20
CA SER A 106 13.70 6.34 13.99
C SER A 106 14.29 6.07 12.62
N ALA A 107 15.04 4.97 12.51
CA ALA A 107 15.62 4.49 11.26
C ALA A 107 15.44 2.97 11.19
N VAL A 108 14.97 2.47 10.05
CA VAL A 108 14.79 1.04 9.81
C VAL A 108 15.38 0.68 8.45
N THR A 109 16.38 -0.20 8.44
CA THR A 109 17.02 -0.68 7.22
C THR A 109 16.06 -1.54 6.40
N THR A 110 15.84 -1.16 5.14
CA THR A 110 14.97 -1.90 4.21
C THR A 110 15.57 -3.24 3.82
N VAL A 111 14.72 -4.15 3.35
CA VAL A 111 15.15 -5.46 2.83
C VAL A 111 15.38 -5.41 1.33
N GLU A 112 16.13 -6.37 0.79
CA GLU A 112 16.29 -6.52 -0.66
C GLU A 112 14.94 -6.79 -1.34
N ASP A 113 14.79 -6.27 -2.55
CA ASP A 113 13.61 -6.43 -3.42
C ASP A 113 12.30 -5.92 -2.76
N HIS A 114 12.42 -4.91 -1.89
CA HIS A 114 11.24 -4.31 -1.27
C HIS A 114 10.50 -3.38 -2.24
N SER A 115 9.18 -3.49 -2.26
CA SER A 115 8.29 -2.63 -3.06
C SER A 115 7.92 -1.36 -2.31
N TYR A 116 7.67 -1.47 -1.00
CA TYR A 116 7.33 -0.33 -0.15
C TYR A 116 7.52 -0.64 1.34
N VAL A 117 7.61 0.43 2.12
CA VAL A 117 7.56 0.44 3.58
C VAL A 117 6.20 0.97 4.03
N ASN A 118 5.40 0.10 4.64
CA ASN A 118 4.20 0.49 5.38
C ASN A 118 4.59 0.96 6.77
N TRP A 119 3.96 2.02 7.26
CA TRP A 119 4.16 2.48 8.62
C TRP A 119 2.89 3.07 9.22
N ARG A 120 2.79 3.04 10.54
CA ARG A 120 1.68 3.63 11.29
C ARG A 120 2.12 3.97 12.70
N ILE A 121 1.38 4.87 13.32
CA ILE A 121 1.62 5.29 14.69
C ILE A 121 0.40 4.96 15.53
N LYS A 122 0.62 4.39 16.72
CA LYS A 122 -0.43 4.20 17.72
C LYS A 122 -0.13 5.08 18.92
N ALA A 123 -0.95 6.09 19.14
CA ALA A 123 -0.87 6.95 20.31
C ALA A 123 -1.64 6.33 21.49
N THR A 124 -1.17 6.61 22.71
CA THR A 124 -1.80 6.27 23.97
C THR A 124 -1.89 7.51 24.84
N TYR A 125 -3.12 7.88 25.20
CA TYR A 125 -3.45 9.08 25.97
C TYR A 125 -3.55 8.74 27.46
N SER A 126 -2.52 9.13 28.23
CA SER A 126 -2.44 8.81 29.65
C SER A 126 -3.50 9.53 30.49
N ASP A 127 -3.92 10.71 30.05
CA ASP A 127 -4.91 11.58 30.70
C ASP A 127 -6.36 11.08 30.53
N ASP A 128 -6.63 10.30 29.48
CA ASP A 128 -7.93 9.73 29.17
C ASP A 128 -7.95 8.21 29.36
N ASN A 129 -7.60 7.73 30.56
CA ASN A 129 -7.70 6.32 30.93
C ASN A 129 -6.96 5.34 29.97
N ASN A 130 -5.86 5.79 29.36
CA ASN A 130 -5.07 5.03 28.38
C ASN A 130 -5.88 4.66 27.12
N THR A 131 -6.77 5.55 26.66
CA THR A 131 -7.35 5.41 25.33
C THR A 131 -6.27 5.45 24.26
N THR A 132 -6.53 4.77 23.14
CA THR A 132 -5.55 4.65 22.06
C THR A 132 -6.15 5.07 20.74
N GLU A 133 -5.36 5.75 19.92
CA GLU A 133 -5.70 6.15 18.57
C GLU A 133 -4.61 5.70 17.60
N THR A 134 -4.96 5.47 16.34
CA THR A 134 -4.01 5.01 15.31
C THR A 134 -4.03 5.99 14.14
N PHE A 135 -2.84 6.27 13.62
CA PHE A 135 -2.59 7.15 12.50
C PHE A 135 -1.85 6.32 11.41
N PRO A 136 -2.49 6.06 10.25
CA PRO A 136 -3.87 6.44 9.91
C PRO A 136 -4.90 5.62 10.71
N SER A 137 -6.15 6.09 10.76
CA SER A 137 -7.23 5.41 11.48
C SER A 137 -7.52 3.98 10.99
N LYS A 138 -7.13 3.67 9.74
CA LYS A 138 -7.21 2.34 9.13
C LYS A 138 -6.02 2.13 8.20
N GLY A 139 -5.49 0.91 8.20
CA GLY A 139 -4.39 0.53 7.32
C GLY A 139 -3.05 1.10 7.79
N PHE A 140 -2.25 1.55 6.84
CA PHE A 140 -0.90 2.09 7.01
C PHE A 140 -0.71 3.29 6.08
N TYR A 141 0.14 4.22 6.49
CA TYR A 141 0.85 5.08 5.57
C TYR A 141 1.84 4.24 4.77
N LYS A 142 2.32 4.77 3.65
CA LYS A 142 3.16 4.01 2.72
C LYS A 142 4.20 4.91 2.07
N THR A 143 5.44 4.47 2.13
CA THR A 143 6.57 5.02 1.35
C THR A 143 6.98 3.99 0.31
N TRP A 144 7.04 4.38 -0.97
CA TRP A 144 7.45 3.49 -2.05
C TRP A 144 8.96 3.43 -2.24
N SER A 145 9.41 2.26 -2.70
CA SER A 145 10.78 2.05 -3.16
C SER A 145 11.08 2.80 -4.44
N ASP A 146 12.34 3.05 -4.74
CA ASP A 146 12.82 3.52 -6.04
C ASP A 146 12.73 2.42 -7.11
N CYS A 147 12.45 1.17 -6.72
CA CYS A 147 12.02 0.09 -7.60
C CYS A 147 10.86 -0.69 -6.98
N TRP A 148 9.68 -0.57 -7.58
CA TRP A 148 8.48 -1.21 -7.07
C TRP A 148 7.71 -1.94 -8.16
N PHE A 149 7.04 -3.03 -7.75
CA PHE A 149 6.02 -3.71 -8.51
C PHE A 149 4.67 -3.58 -7.82
N ASN A 150 3.65 -3.13 -8.55
CA ASN A 150 2.28 -3.03 -8.07
C ASN A 150 1.28 -3.31 -9.18
N ASP A 151 0.29 -4.16 -8.90
CA ASP A 151 -0.83 -4.45 -9.81
C ASP A 151 -0.45 -4.85 -11.24
N GLY A 152 0.71 -5.47 -11.43
CA GLY A 152 1.17 -5.93 -12.75
C GLY A 152 2.15 -4.99 -13.44
N GLU A 153 2.42 -3.82 -12.87
CA GLU A 153 3.29 -2.80 -13.44
C GLU A 153 4.52 -2.59 -12.56
N TRP A 154 5.67 -2.42 -13.21
CA TRP A 154 6.92 -2.00 -12.58
C TRP A 154 7.08 -0.49 -12.70
N GLY A 155 7.63 0.14 -11.66
CA GLY A 155 7.92 1.56 -11.69
C GLY A 155 9.07 1.95 -10.76
N GLY A 156 9.52 3.20 -10.93
CA GLY A 156 10.67 3.77 -10.25
C GLY A 156 11.96 3.68 -11.07
N ASP A 157 12.93 4.54 -10.73
CA ASP A 157 14.18 4.71 -11.48
C ASP A 157 15.31 3.78 -11.01
N GLY A 158 15.11 3.06 -9.89
CA GLY A 158 16.09 2.20 -9.23
C GLY A 158 16.07 0.73 -9.66
N CYS A 159 15.17 0.33 -10.57
CA CYS A 159 15.04 -1.06 -10.98
C CYS A 159 16.24 -1.55 -11.78
N LYS A 160 16.60 -2.83 -11.61
CA LYS A 160 17.69 -3.45 -12.39
C LYS A 160 17.26 -3.62 -13.84
N GLU A 161 18.20 -3.49 -14.78
CA GLU A 161 17.96 -3.70 -16.22
C GLU A 161 17.26 -5.05 -16.45
N GLY A 162 16.09 -4.99 -17.11
CA GLY A 162 15.25 -6.15 -17.42
C GLY A 162 14.08 -6.40 -16.46
N GLN A 163 13.88 -5.59 -15.41
CA GLN A 163 12.66 -5.60 -14.59
C GLN A 163 11.59 -4.63 -15.11
N ILE A 164 12.00 -3.53 -15.74
CA ILE A 164 11.09 -2.62 -16.42
C ILE A 164 11.02 -3.09 -17.88
N ASP A 165 9.86 -3.59 -18.31
CA ASP A 165 9.59 -3.79 -19.72
C ASP A 165 9.60 -2.42 -20.40
N GLU A 166 10.50 -2.21 -21.36
CA GLU A 166 10.74 -0.93 -22.05
C GLU A 166 9.54 -0.44 -22.90
N ASP A 167 8.40 -1.14 -22.86
CA ASP A 167 7.23 -0.89 -23.70
C ASP A 167 6.24 0.13 -23.10
N ASP A 168 6.36 0.50 -21.81
CA ASP A 168 5.41 1.41 -21.15
C ASP A 168 5.96 2.82 -20.85
N SER A 169 7.22 3.09 -21.18
CA SER A 169 7.77 4.46 -21.12
C SER A 169 7.55 5.21 -22.44
N PHE A 170 6.62 6.16 -22.41
CA PHE A 170 6.54 7.30 -23.35
C PHE A 170 6.04 7.02 -24.78
N LEU A 171 4.74 6.72 -24.93
CA LEU A 171 4.02 7.09 -26.16
C LEU A 171 3.01 8.21 -25.88
N PRO A 172 3.17 9.41 -26.48
CA PRO A 172 2.16 10.44 -26.37
C PRO A 172 0.88 9.95 -27.02
N ALA A 173 -0.25 10.20 -26.36
CA ALA A 173 -1.60 9.86 -26.79
C ALA A 173 -1.81 9.99 -28.32
N VAL A 174 -1.75 8.86 -29.03
CA VAL A 174 -2.46 8.69 -30.31
C VAL A 174 -3.67 7.84 -29.99
N SER A 175 -4.69 8.56 -29.54
CA SER A 175 -6.05 8.07 -29.39
C SER A 175 -6.54 7.36 -30.67
N ALA A 176 -7.16 6.20 -30.47
CA ALA A 176 -8.34 5.72 -31.16
C ALA A 176 -8.29 5.62 -32.70
N ALA A 177 -8.24 4.38 -33.22
CA ALA A 177 -9.29 3.86 -34.11
C ALA A 177 -8.94 2.45 -34.62
N LEU A 178 -9.54 1.42 -34.02
CA LEU A 178 -9.87 0.19 -34.75
C LEU A 178 -11.30 -0.21 -34.38
N THR A 179 -12.25 0.53 -34.96
CA THR A 179 -13.66 0.16 -34.97
C THR A 179 -13.86 -1.08 -35.86
N ALA A 180 -14.46 -2.10 -35.26
CA ALA A 180 -14.86 -3.33 -35.92
C ALA A 180 -15.90 -3.07 -37.03
N SER A 181 -15.71 -3.68 -38.20
CA SER A 181 -16.79 -3.85 -39.18
C SER A 181 -16.56 -5.10 -40.03
N ALA A 182 -17.19 -6.21 -39.63
CA ALA A 182 -17.43 -7.37 -40.49
C ALA A 182 -18.95 -7.63 -40.51
N PHE A 183 -19.64 -7.05 -41.49
CA PHE A 183 -21.03 -7.36 -41.79
C PHE A 183 -21.20 -7.71 -43.27
N LEU A 184 -21.76 -8.90 -43.47
CA LEU A 184 -22.69 -9.34 -44.53
C LEU A 184 -22.13 -9.66 -45.92
N PHE A 185 -22.14 -10.96 -46.24
CA PHE A 185 -22.62 -11.45 -47.54
C PHE A 185 -23.60 -12.60 -47.32
N ALA A 186 -24.89 -12.28 -47.34
CA ALA A 186 -25.95 -13.24 -47.60
C ALA A 186 -27.12 -12.50 -48.27
N ALA A 187 -27.13 -12.47 -49.61
CA ALA A 187 -28.35 -12.36 -50.40
C ALA A 187 -28.05 -12.71 -51.87
N ALA A 188 -28.80 -13.68 -52.37
CA ALA A 188 -28.69 -14.30 -53.68
C ALA A 188 -29.14 -13.38 -54.83
N THR A 189 -28.54 -13.55 -56.01
CA THR A 189 -29.22 -13.32 -57.28
C THR A 189 -29.05 -14.53 -58.18
N ARG A 190 -30.19 -15.19 -58.40
CA ARG A 190 -30.45 -16.20 -59.43
C ARG A 190 -30.64 -15.49 -60.78
N SER A 191 -29.81 -15.84 -61.76
CA SER A 191 -30.07 -15.80 -63.21
C SER A 191 -29.18 -16.90 -63.78
N GLU A 192 -29.63 -17.89 -64.53
CA GLU A 192 -30.57 -17.89 -65.65
C GLU A 192 -31.63 -19.00 -65.56
#